data_AF-M7MUK6-F1
#
_entry.id   AF-M7MUK6-F1
#
_cell.length_a   1.000
_cell.length_b   1.000
_cell.length_c   1.000
_cell.angle_alpha   90.00
_cell.angle_beta   90.00
_cell.angle_gamma   90.00
#
_symmetry.space_group_name_H-M   'P 1'
#
loop_
_entity.id
_entity.type
_entity.pdbx_description
1 polymer ?
#
loop_
_entity_poly.entity_id
_entity_poly.type
_entity_poly.pdbx_seq_one_letter_code
_entity_poly.pdbx_strand_id
1 'polypeptide(L)'
;MKELFDFNFDSFVTPKIVKIVYVLITIGLGILYLIIVISSFMSGETALGFLSMIIIGPLVVLIYLALARMGLESLVATIRTAENTGELVRLSGGTAPGNTPPAPGGYPGGPSFGGPVDPQAPPANPYQTPPQA
;
A
#
# COMPACT_ATOMS: atom_id res chain seq x y z
N MET A 1 10.30 -6.04 -16.58
CA MET A 1 9.79 -4.99 -17.51
C MET A 1 8.35 -5.22 -17.98
N LYS A 2 7.75 -6.41 -17.78
CA LYS A 2 6.37 -6.72 -18.25
C LYS A 2 5.25 -6.26 -17.30
N GLU A 3 5.52 -6.19 -15.99
CA GLU A 3 4.49 -5.83 -14.99
C GLU A 3 4.22 -4.34 -14.83
N LEU A 4 5.07 -3.47 -15.38
CA LEU A 4 4.85 -2.01 -15.36
C LEU A 4 3.68 -1.56 -16.27
N PHE A 5 3.21 -2.45 -17.16
CA PHE A 5 2.08 -2.23 -18.06
C PHE A 5 0.98 -3.29 -17.88
N ASP A 6 0.97 -3.98 -16.74
CA ASP A 6 -0.13 -4.87 -16.42
C ASP A 6 -1.26 -4.06 -15.78
N PHE A 7 -2.33 -3.82 -16.53
CA PHE A 7 -3.54 -3.14 -16.05
C PHE A 7 -4.40 -4.06 -15.14
N ASN A 8 -4.01 -5.33 -14.99
CA ASN A 8 -4.48 -6.17 -13.89
C ASN A 8 -3.62 -5.89 -12.65
N PHE A 9 -4.20 -5.17 -11.69
CA PHE A 9 -3.58 -4.86 -10.39
C PHE A 9 -3.53 -6.09 -9.45
N ASP A 10 -3.04 -7.24 -9.93
CA ASP A 10 -3.08 -8.52 -9.21
C ASP A 10 -1.95 -8.65 -8.14
N SER A 11 -1.05 -7.67 -8.07
CA SER A 11 0.10 -7.66 -7.16
C SER A 11 0.38 -6.25 -6.64
N PHE A 12 0.68 -6.14 -5.34
CA PHE A 12 1.12 -4.90 -4.69
C PHE A 12 2.56 -4.53 -5.14
N VAL A 13 2.77 -4.25 -6.43
CA VAL A 13 4.05 -3.80 -6.99
C VAL A 13 4.34 -2.33 -6.64
N THR A 14 3.34 -1.63 -6.11
CA THR A 14 3.37 -0.19 -5.84
C THR A 14 4.54 0.27 -4.95
N PRO A 15 4.94 -0.41 -3.86
CA PRO A 15 6.07 0.02 -3.04
C PRO A 15 7.41 0.05 -3.80
N LYS A 16 7.60 -0.86 -4.76
CA LYS A 16 8.81 -0.91 -5.60
C LYS A 16 8.80 0.15 -6.69
N ILE A 17 7.63 0.44 -7.26
CA ILE A 17 7.45 1.41 -8.34
C ILE A 17 7.50 2.87 -7.86
N VAL A 18 7.13 3.15 -6.61
CA VAL A 18 7.03 4.51 -6.05
C VAL A 18 8.28 5.36 -6.28
N LYS A 19 9.49 4.77 -6.17
CA LYS A 19 10.74 5.49 -6.44
C LYS A 19 10.84 5.95 -7.90
N ILE A 20 10.44 5.11 -8.85
CA ILE A 20 10.46 5.41 -10.28
C ILE A 20 9.42 6.50 -10.58
N VAL A 21 8.22 6.39 -10.02
CA VAL A 21 7.15 7.39 -10.17
C VAL A 21 7.60 8.76 -9.66
N TYR A 22 8.24 8.82 -8.49
CA TYR A 22 8.77 10.08 -7.97
C TYR A 22 9.79 10.72 -8.91
N VAL A 23 10.71 9.92 -9.47
CA VAL A 23 11.71 10.41 -10.44
C VAL A 23 11.03 10.93 -11.71
N LEU A 24 10.03 10.22 -12.23
CA LEU A 24 9.28 10.66 -13.41
C LEU A 24 8.50 11.97 -13.14
N ILE A 25 7.86 12.09 -11.99
CA ILE A 25 7.18 13.33 -11.58
C ILE A 25 8.19 14.48 -11.47
N THR A 26 9.35 14.22 -10.89
CA THR A 26 10.40 15.24 -10.72
C THR A 26 10.90 15.73 -12.08
N ILE A 27 11.19 14.82 -13.01
CA ILE A 27 11.61 15.18 -14.38
C ILE A 27 10.49 15.92 -15.11
N GLY A 28 9.25 15.44 -15.00
CA GLY A 28 8.08 16.08 -15.60
C GLY A 28 7.86 17.51 -15.09
N LEU A 29 8.01 17.74 -13.78
CA LEU A 29 7.95 19.08 -13.18
C LEU A 29 9.09 19.97 -13.66
N GLY A 30 10.30 19.44 -13.84
CA GLY A 30 11.42 20.18 -14.41
C GLY A 30 11.16 20.65 -15.85
N ILE A 31 10.57 19.77 -16.68
CA ILE A 31 10.17 20.11 -18.05
C ILE A 31 9.03 21.14 -18.04
N LEU A 32 8.01 20.94 -17.20
CA LEU A 32 6.90 21.88 -17.06
C LEU A 32 7.39 23.26 -16.63
N TYR A 33 8.34 23.32 -15.68
CA TYR A 33 8.96 24.57 -15.25
C TYR A 33 9.66 25.28 -16.41
N LEU A 34 10.45 24.56 -17.22
CA LEU A 34 11.08 25.13 -18.42
C LEU A 34 10.04 25.69 -19.40
N ILE A 35 8.95 24.96 -19.65
CA ILE A 35 7.87 25.40 -20.54
C ILE A 35 7.24 26.70 -20.03
N ILE A 36 6.94 26.78 -18.73
CA ILE A 36 6.36 27.97 -18.10
C ILE A 36 7.31 29.17 -18.28
N VAL A 37 8.58 29.01 -17.93
CA VAL A 37 9.57 30.09 -18.03
C VAL A 37 9.71 30.57 -19.47
N ILE A 38 9.87 29.67 -20.43
CA ILE A 38 9.99 30.02 -21.87
C ILE A 38 8.73 30.77 -22.32
N SER A 39 7.54 30.26 -21.98
CA SER A 39 6.27 30.89 -22.35
C SER A 39 6.12 32.29 -21.75
N SER A 40 6.59 32.50 -20.51
CA SER A 40 6.57 33.79 -19.83
C SER A 40 7.54 34.81 -20.45
N PHE A 41 8.64 34.38 -21.08
CA PHE A 41 9.50 35.29 -21.84
C PHE A 41 8.97 35.56 -23.26
N MET A 42 8.24 34.61 -23.85
CA MET A 42 7.62 34.77 -25.18
C MET A 42 6.45 35.77 -25.19
N SER A 43 5.84 36.08 -24.05
CA SER A 43 4.76 37.08 -23.97
C SER A 43 5.25 38.53 -24.11
N GLY A 44 6.57 38.77 -24.18
CA GLY A 44 7.16 40.12 -24.28
C GLY A 44 7.27 40.85 -22.94
N GLU A 45 6.72 40.28 -21.86
CA GLU A 45 6.75 40.87 -20.52
C GLU A 45 7.95 40.34 -19.73
N THR A 46 9.10 41.00 -19.90
CA THR A 46 10.37 40.58 -19.28
C THR A 46 10.27 40.47 -17.75
N ALA A 47 9.50 41.36 -17.10
CA ALA A 47 9.27 41.31 -15.66
C ALA A 47 8.53 40.03 -15.20
N LEU A 48 7.52 39.58 -15.97
CA LEU A 48 6.84 38.31 -15.69
C LEU A 48 7.76 37.11 -15.92
N GLY A 49 8.60 37.15 -16.96
CA GLY A 49 9.63 36.15 -17.19
C GLY A 49 10.54 35.95 -15.97
N PHE A 50 11.13 37.03 -15.45
CA PHE A 50 11.98 36.96 -14.25
C PHE A 50 11.21 36.54 -12.99
N LEU A 51 9.98 37.02 -12.80
CA LEU A 51 9.16 36.64 -11.65
C LEU A 51 8.82 35.13 -11.68
N SER A 52 8.51 34.60 -12.86
CA SER A 52 8.21 33.18 -13.07
C SER A 52 9.43 32.30 -12.83
N MET A 53 10.62 32.74 -13.25
CA MET A 53 11.87 32.00 -13.10
C MET A 53 12.36 31.98 -11.63
N ILE A 54 12.30 33.11 -10.93
CA ILE A 54 12.93 33.23 -9.61
C ILE A 54 11.99 32.83 -8.49
N ILE A 55 10.71 33.20 -8.58
CA ILE A 55 9.77 33.05 -7.47
C ILE A 55 8.72 32.00 -7.79
N ILE A 56 7.90 32.22 -8.81
CA ILE A 56 6.70 31.39 -9.01
C ILE A 56 7.09 29.95 -9.38
N GLY A 57 8.02 29.76 -10.30
CA GLY A 57 8.39 28.44 -10.78
C GLY A 57 9.03 27.57 -9.70
N PRO A 58 10.08 28.02 -8.99
CA PRO A 58 10.65 27.27 -7.87
C PRO A 58 9.63 26.99 -6.77
N LEU A 59 8.76 27.95 -6.44
CA LEU A 59 7.71 27.78 -5.44
C LEU A 59 6.71 26.70 -5.87
N VAL A 60 6.23 26.74 -7.12
CA VAL A 60 5.30 25.75 -7.68
C VAL A 60 5.95 24.37 -7.70
N VAL A 61 7.17 24.24 -8.23
CA VAL A 61 7.89 22.96 -8.29
C VAL A 61 8.08 22.37 -6.89
N LEU A 62 8.46 23.19 -5.91
CA LEU A 62 8.69 22.75 -4.53
C LEU A 62 7.38 22.27 -3.88
N ILE A 63 6.28 23.01 -4.04
CA ILE A 63 4.97 22.62 -3.52
C ILE A 63 4.53 21.28 -4.13
N TYR A 64 4.61 21.14 -5.46
CA TYR A 64 4.21 19.90 -6.13
C TYR A 64 5.11 18.72 -5.77
N LEU A 65 6.42 18.93 -5.61
CA LEU A 65 7.33 17.87 -5.14
C LEU A 65 7.02 17.46 -3.70
N ALA A 66 6.68 18.40 -2.82
CA ALA A 66 6.30 18.12 -1.45
C ALA A 66 4.98 17.32 -1.39
N LEU A 67 3.98 17.73 -2.18
CA LEU A 67 2.71 17.00 -2.28
C LEU A 67 2.91 15.59 -2.86
N ALA A 68 3.71 15.46 -3.92
CA ALA A 68 4.04 14.16 -4.50
C ALA A 68 4.76 13.27 -3.48
N ARG A 69 5.69 13.84 -2.70
CA ARG A 69 6.40 13.12 -1.63
C ARG A 69 5.42 12.61 -0.57
N MET A 70 4.58 13.50 -0.05
CA MET A 70 3.59 13.17 0.98
C MET A 70 2.59 12.12 0.50
N GLY A 71 2.09 12.24 -0.74
CA GLY A 71 1.16 11.28 -1.34
C GLY A 71 1.77 9.90 -1.54
N LEU A 72 3.01 9.83 -2.04
CA LEU A 72 3.72 8.57 -2.22
C LEU A 72 4.05 7.90 -0.88
N GLU A 73 4.44 8.68 0.13
CA GLU A 73 4.68 8.16 1.49
C GLU A 73 3.39 7.60 2.11
N SER A 74 2.27 8.29 1.97
CA SER A 74 0.96 7.81 2.43
C SER A 74 0.54 6.50 1.75
N LEU A 75 0.74 6.41 0.44
CA LEU A 75 0.40 5.21 -0.32
C LEU A 75 1.27 4.01 0.09
N VAL A 76 2.58 4.20 0.23
CA VAL A 76 3.49 3.14 0.68
C VAL A 76 3.19 2.71 2.11
N ALA A 77 2.89 3.66 3.01
CA ALA A 77 2.53 3.37 4.39
C ALA A 77 1.28 2.50 4.49
N THR A 78 0.27 2.76 3.66
CA THR A 78 -0.98 1.98 3.63
C THR A 78 -0.71 0.54 3.21
N ILE A 79 0.07 0.33 2.14
CA ILE A 79 0.39 -1.02 1.64
C ILE A 79 1.23 -1.79 2.67
N ARG A 80 2.26 -1.16 3.25
CA ARG A 80 3.08 -1.80 4.29
C ARG A 80 2.28 -2.17 5.53
N THR A 81 1.27 -1.37 5.86
CA THR A 81 0.35 -1.70 6.97
C THR A 81 -0.44 -2.97 6.65
N ALA A 82 -1.00 -3.08 5.44
CA ALA A 82 -1.72 -4.28 5.00
C ALA A 82 -0.84 -5.54 5.00
N GLU A 83 0.41 -5.44 4.51
CA GLU A 83 1.38 -6.54 4.52
C GLU A 83 1.70 -7.00 5.95
N ASN A 84 1.97 -6.05 6.85
CA ASN A 84 2.30 -6.34 8.25
C ASN A 84 1.11 -6.97 8.99
N THR A 85 -0.12 -6.52 8.74
CA THR A 85 -1.32 -7.15 9.33
C THR A 85 -1.51 -8.58 8.84
N GLY A 86 -1.28 -8.86 7.56
CA GLY A 86 -1.34 -10.23 7.03
C GLY A 86 -0.28 -11.16 7.66
N GLU A 87 0.92 -10.65 7.88
CA GLU A 87 1.99 -11.39 8.55
C GLU A 87 1.68 -11.66 10.03
N LEU A 88 1.14 -10.68 10.75
CA LEU A 88 0.69 -10.84 12.14
C LEU A 88 -0.38 -11.93 12.29
N VAL A 89 -1.35 -12.01 11.37
CA VAL A 89 -2.38 -13.08 11.36
C VAL A 89 -1.77 -14.45 11.10
N ARG A 90 -0.78 -14.52 10.19
CA ARG A 90 -0.07 -15.76 9.89
C ARG A 90 0.75 -16.25 11.09
N LEU A 91 1.40 -15.33 11.81
CA LEU A 91 2.17 -15.63 13.02
C LEU A 91 1.28 -15.97 14.22
N SER A 92 0.06 -15.43 14.30
CA SER A 92 -0.91 -15.75 15.36
C SER A 92 -1.66 -17.06 15.17
N GLY A 93 -1.34 -17.84 14.13
CA GLY A 93 -1.94 -19.15 13.85
C GLY A 93 -3.29 -19.10 13.12
N GLY A 94 -3.72 -17.92 12.67
CA GLY A 94 -4.92 -17.76 11.86
C GLY A 94 -4.66 -18.09 10.38
N THR A 95 -5.37 -19.07 9.82
CA THR A 95 -5.41 -19.27 8.36
C THR A 95 -6.04 -18.05 7.70
N ALA A 96 -5.34 -17.46 6.72
CA ALA A 96 -5.82 -16.30 5.97
C ALA A 96 -7.23 -16.56 5.36
N PRO A 97 -8.14 -15.58 5.38
CA PRO A 97 -9.46 -15.74 4.77
C PRO A 97 -9.29 -15.90 3.26
N GLY A 98 -9.48 -17.13 2.78
CA GLY A 98 -9.33 -17.50 1.36
C GLY A 98 -8.57 -18.81 1.14
N ASN A 99 -7.69 -19.21 2.06
CA ASN A 99 -6.96 -20.48 2.00
C ASN A 99 -7.23 -21.30 3.25
N THR A 100 -8.48 -21.66 3.53
CA THR A 100 -8.74 -22.82 4.39
C THR A 100 -8.49 -24.06 3.53
N PRO A 101 -7.39 -24.82 3.72
CA PRO A 101 -7.41 -26.19 3.26
C PRO A 101 -8.57 -26.85 4.02
N PRO A 102 -9.45 -27.62 3.36
CA PRO A 102 -10.45 -28.38 4.10
C PRO A 102 -9.70 -29.20 5.16
N ALA A 103 -10.15 -29.10 6.41
CA ALA A 103 -9.59 -29.88 7.50
C ALA A 103 -9.56 -31.35 7.07
N PRO A 104 -8.39 -32.03 7.12
CA PRO A 104 -8.34 -33.45 6.78
C PRO A 104 -9.32 -34.23 7.65
N GLY A 105 -10.43 -34.68 7.07
CA GLY A 105 -11.44 -35.51 7.73
C GLY A 105 -12.85 -34.92 7.90
N GLY A 106 -13.12 -33.68 7.50
CA GLY A 106 -14.44 -33.06 7.71
C GLY A 106 -15.43 -33.23 6.55
N TYR A 107 -15.85 -34.45 6.22
CA TYR A 107 -17.01 -34.64 5.31
C TYR A 107 -18.31 -34.54 6.13
N PRO A 108 -19.26 -33.65 5.77
CA PRO A 108 -20.55 -33.58 6.44
C PRO A 108 -21.30 -34.91 6.25
N GLY A 109 -21.49 -35.67 7.33
CA GLY A 109 -22.25 -36.93 7.35
C GLY A 109 -21.46 -38.22 7.59
N GLY A 110 -20.14 -38.15 7.82
CA GLY A 110 -19.31 -39.32 8.15
C GLY A 110 -19.34 -39.68 9.65
N PRO A 111 -19.17 -40.97 10.04
CA PRO A 111 -19.02 -41.36 11.44
C PRO A 111 -17.83 -40.64 12.10
N SER A 112 -18.08 -40.01 13.25
CA SER A 112 -17.06 -39.34 14.06
C SER A 112 -16.13 -40.38 14.69
N PHE A 113 -14.93 -40.52 14.16
CA PHE A 113 -13.85 -41.24 14.84
C PHE A 113 -13.06 -40.23 15.67
N GLY A 114 -13.11 -40.40 17.00
CA GLY A 114 -12.39 -39.57 17.95
C GLY A 114 -10.89 -39.54 17.64
N GLY A 115 -10.38 -38.34 17.32
CA GLY A 115 -8.96 -38.12 17.13
C GLY A 115 -8.17 -38.29 18.43
N PRO A 116 -6.84 -38.46 18.35
CA PRO A 116 -5.98 -38.57 19.52
C PRO A 116 -6.11 -37.32 20.40
N VAL A 117 -6.32 -37.54 21.71
CA VAL A 117 -6.37 -36.50 22.73
C VAL A 117 -5.07 -35.71 22.75
N ASP A 118 -5.17 -34.41 22.47
CA ASP A 118 -4.04 -33.50 22.51
C ASP A 118 -3.58 -33.30 23.97
N PRO A 119 -2.34 -33.66 24.34
CA PRO A 119 -1.84 -33.51 25.71
C PRO A 119 -1.72 -32.05 26.19
N GLN A 120 -1.91 -31.08 25.30
CA GLN A 120 -1.65 -29.66 25.55
C GLN A 120 -2.92 -28.80 25.74
N ALA A 121 -4.05 -29.38 26.15
CA ALA A 121 -5.23 -28.59 26.50
C ALA A 121 -4.93 -27.71 27.74
N PRO A 122 -5.17 -26.39 27.69
CA PRO A 122 -5.12 -25.55 28.89
C PRO A 122 -6.06 -26.10 29.96
N PRO A 123 -5.70 -26.06 31.25
CA PRO A 123 -6.58 -26.54 32.30
C PRO A 123 -7.93 -25.83 32.25
N ALA A 124 -9.01 -26.62 32.35
CA ALA A 124 -10.38 -26.13 32.29
C ALA A 124 -10.59 -25.00 33.31
N ASN A 125 -11.14 -23.87 32.86
CA ASN A 125 -11.41 -22.72 33.71
C ASN A 125 -12.59 -23.05 34.68
N PRO A 126 -12.36 -23.13 36.00
CA PRO A 126 -13.38 -23.55 36.97
C PRO A 126 -14.56 -22.59 37.11
N TYR A 127 -14.46 -21.38 36.54
CA TYR A 127 -15.46 -20.31 36.70
C TYR A 127 -16.43 -20.18 35.52
N GLN A 128 -16.40 -21.09 34.54
CA GLN A 128 -17.43 -21.14 33.51
C GLN A 128 -18.70 -21.75 34.10
N THR A 129 -19.65 -20.91 34.50
CA THR A 129 -20.99 -21.37 34.87
C THR A 129 -21.75 -21.83 33.61
N PRO A 130 -22.46 -22.98 33.65
CA PRO A 130 -23.25 -23.45 32.52
C PRO A 130 -24.33 -22.43 32.13
N PRO A 131 -24.70 -22.32 30.84
CA PRO A 131 -25.89 -21.59 30.42
C PRO A 131 -27.12 -22.19 31.13
N GLN A 132 -27.83 -21.37 31.90
CA GLN A 132 -29.10 -21.75 32.50
C GLN A 132 -30.14 -21.88 31.37
N ALA A 133 -30.76 -23.06 31.30
CA ALA A 133 -31.82 -23.39 30.34
C ALA A 133 -33.14 -22.71 30.69
#